data_AF-A0AAW6YGY4-F1
#
_entry.id   AF-A0AAW6YGY4-F1
#
_cell.length_a   1.000
_cell.length_b   1.000
_cell.length_c   1.000
_cell.angle_alpha   90.00
_cell.angle_beta   90.00
_cell.angle_gamma   90.00
#
_symmetry.space_group_name_H-M   'P 1'
#
loop_
_entity.id
_entity.type
_entity.pdbx_description
1 polymer ?
#
loop_
_entity_poly.entity_id
_entity_poly.type
_entity_poly.pdbx_seq_one_letter_code
_entity_poly.pdbx_strand_id
1 'polypeptide(L)' 'FNLPIQENANDEELEQFVKAFQGAMDDDFNTANGITVIFEMAKWINSGHYTSKVKETLAELLEIFGIVFQEEVLDADIES' A
#
# COMPACT_ATOMS: atom_id res chain seq x y z
N PHE A 1 4.25 1.31 -8.93
CA PHE A 1 4.70 2.16 -7.81
C PHE A 1 6.17 1.81 -7.53
N ASN A 2 7.10 2.74 -7.71
CA ASN A 2 8.54 2.48 -7.52
C ASN A 2 9.18 3.62 -6.72
N LEU A 3 9.01 3.59 -5.40
CA LEU A 3 9.66 4.52 -4.47
C LEU A 3 10.97 3.90 -3.97
N PRO A 4 12.02 4.69 -3.68
CA PRO A 4 13.22 4.16 -3.05
C PRO A 4 12.90 3.71 -1.61
N ILE A 5 13.37 2.53 -1.23
CA ILE A 5 13.23 1.99 0.14
C ILE A 5 13.98 2.91 1.12
N GLN A 6 13.31 3.28 2.20
CA GLN A 6 13.80 4.15 3.28
C GLN A 6 13.85 3.37 4.59
N GLU A 7 14.77 3.72 5.51
CA GLU A 7 14.94 2.99 6.78
C GLU A 7 14.01 3.45 7.92
N ASN A 8 13.15 4.46 7.69
CA ASN A 8 12.39 5.14 8.77
C ASN A 8 10.87 4.93 8.71
N ALA A 9 10.38 3.69 8.56
CA ALA A 9 8.97 3.42 8.81
C ALA A 9 8.75 3.07 10.29
N ASN A 10 7.76 3.70 10.92
CA ASN A 10 7.32 3.30 12.25
C ASN A 10 6.34 2.13 12.11
N ASP A 11 6.75 0.94 12.58
CA ASP A 11 5.93 -0.26 12.55
C ASP A 11 4.61 -0.12 13.32
N GLU A 12 4.56 0.68 14.38
CA GLU A 12 3.33 0.94 15.13
C GLU A 12 2.35 1.78 14.33
N GLU A 13 2.83 2.75 13.56
CA GLU A 13 2.01 3.60 12.71
C GLU A 13 1.46 2.81 11.51
N LEU A 14 2.28 1.91 10.92
CA LEU A 14 1.82 0.95 9.92
C LEU A 14 0.68 0.07 10.48
N GLU A 15 0.83 -0.46 11.70
CA GLU A 15 -0.22 -1.26 12.35
C GLU A 15 -1.52 -0.47 12.57
N GLN A 16 -1.44 0.85 12.80
CA GLN A 16 -2.63 1.69 12.94
C GLN A 16 -3.40 1.77 11.62
N PHE A 17 -2.73 1.88 10.47
CA PHE A 17 -3.40 1.82 9.17
C PHE A 17 -4.09 0.47 8.94
N VAL A 18 -3.44 -0.65 9.29
CA VAL A 18 -4.04 -1.99 9.16
C VAL A 18 -5.28 -2.13 10.04
N LYS A 19 -5.23 -1.71 11.30
CA LYS A 19 -6.38 -1.77 12.22
C LYS A 19 -7.52 -0.85 11.77
N ALA A 20 -7.21 0.35 11.28
CA ALA A 20 -8.20 1.27 10.75
C ALA A 20 -8.89 0.71 9.50
N PHE A 21 -8.11 0.07 8.61
CA PHE A 21 -8.63 -0.60 7.43
C PHE A 21 -9.56 -1.77 7.81
N GLN A 22 -9.11 -2.66 8.69
CA GLN A 22 -9.92 -3.78 9.19
C GLN A 22 -11.21 -3.29 9.83
N GLY A 23 -11.13 -2.29 10.72
CA GLY A 23 -12.33 -1.72 11.34
C GLY A 23 -13.30 -1.10 10.33
N ALA A 24 -12.80 -0.50 9.25
CA ALA A 24 -13.64 0.02 8.17
C ALA A 24 -14.29 -1.10 7.34
N MET A 25 -13.62 -2.22 7.13
CA MET A 25 -14.11 -3.33 6.31
C MET A 25 -14.98 -4.34 7.08
N ASP A 26 -14.75 -4.50 8.38
CA ASP A 26 -15.53 -5.38 9.26
C ASP A 26 -16.94 -4.81 9.55
N ASP A 27 -17.13 -3.49 9.39
CA ASP A 27 -18.43 -2.83 9.47
C ASP A 27 -19.10 -2.80 8.08
N ASP A 28 -20.02 -3.74 7.84
CA ASP A 28 -20.87 -3.83 6.64
C ASP A 28 -20.11 -3.77 5.29
N PHE A 29 -18.86 -4.27 5.24
CA PHE A 29 -17.99 -4.20 4.06
C PHE A 29 -17.89 -2.78 3.47
N ASN A 30 -17.66 -1.77 4.32
CA ASN A 30 -17.58 -0.38 3.88
C ASN A 30 -16.30 -0.08 3.07
N THR A 31 -16.34 -0.48 1.80
CA THR A 31 -15.25 -0.32 0.82
C THR A 31 -14.84 1.14 0.60
N ALA A 32 -15.77 2.09 0.74
CA ALA A 32 -15.48 3.52 0.61
C ALA A 32 -14.55 3.99 1.74
N ASN A 33 -14.83 3.58 2.98
CA ASN A 33 -13.96 3.87 4.12
C ASN A 33 -12.64 3.09 4.01
N GLY A 34 -12.66 1.82 3.59
CA GLY A 34 -11.46 1.03 3.35
C GLY A 34 -10.49 1.69 2.35
N ILE A 35 -10.99 2.14 1.20
CA ILE A 35 -10.18 2.88 0.21
C ILE A 35 -9.68 4.22 0.77
N THR A 36 -10.47 4.91 1.59
CA THR A 36 -10.04 6.16 2.22
C THR A 36 -8.81 5.94 3.12
N VAL A 37 -8.79 4.85 3.90
CA VAL A 37 -7.63 4.48 4.73
C VAL A 37 -6.40 4.18 3.87
N ILE A 38 -6.57 3.42 2.77
CA ILE A 38 -5.48 3.12 1.83
C ILE A 38 -4.89 4.40 1.22
N PHE A 39 -5.74 5.38 0.88
CA PHE A 39 -5.27 6.66 0.34
C PHE A 39 -4.44 7.46 1.35
N GLU A 40 -4.85 7.48 2.63
CA GLU A 40 -4.06 8.13 3.68
C GLU A 40 -2.74 7.38 3.95
N MET A 41 -2.74 6.05 3.93
CA MET A 41 -1.52 5.24 3.99
C MET A 41 -0.58 5.57 2.82
N ALA A 42 -1.11 5.75 1.61
CA ALA A 42 -0.31 6.14 0.44
C ALA A 42 0.31 7.54 0.61
N LYS A 43 -0.39 8.49 1.22
CA LYS A 43 0.17 9.82 1.56
C LYS A 43 1.31 9.71 2.58
N TRP A 44 1.13 8.89 3.61
CA TRP A 44 2.17 8.61 4.60
C TRP A 44 3.40 7.92 3.98
N ILE A 45 3.19 6.96 3.07
CA ILE A 45 4.28 6.36 2.29
C ILE A 45 5.07 7.43 1.52
N ASN A 46 4.36 8.35 0.86
CA ASN A 46 4.97 9.44 0.09
C ASN A 46 5.72 10.46 0.96
N SER A 47 5.49 10.51 2.28
CA SER A 47 6.25 11.37 3.20
C SER A 47 7.55 10.76 3.71
N GLY A 48 7.93 9.57 3.23
CA GLY A 48 9.23 8.96 3.51
C GLY A 48 9.18 7.64 4.28
N HIS A 49 8.01 7.06 4.47
CA HIS A 49 7.85 5.83 5.25
C HIS A 49 7.76 4.58 4.36
N TYR A 50 8.52 4.54 3.26
CA TYR A 50 8.48 3.43 2.32
C TYR A 50 9.53 2.36 2.65
N THR A 51 9.12 1.28 3.32
CA THR A 51 9.95 0.06 3.52
C THR A 51 9.40 -1.12 2.71
N SER A 52 10.16 -2.23 2.63
CA SER A 52 9.66 -3.46 2.02
C SER A 52 8.40 -3.97 2.71
N LYS A 53 8.38 -3.94 4.06
CA LYS A 53 7.21 -4.31 4.86
C LYS A 53 6.01 -3.43 4.54
N VAL A 54 6.20 -2.12 4.45
CA VAL A 54 5.12 -1.18 4.09
C VAL A 54 4.60 -1.43 2.67
N LYS A 55 5.49 -1.75 1.71
CA LYS A 55 5.11 -2.14 0.35
C LYS A 55 4.26 -3.41 0.35
N GLU A 56 4.70 -4.45 1.06
CA GLU A 56 4.00 -5.73 1.19
C GLU A 56 2.61 -5.53 1.81
N THR A 57 2.52 -4.82 2.94
CA THR A 57 1.24 -4.50 3.58
C THR A 57 0.33 -3.71 2.64
N LEU A 58 0.82 -2.69 1.94
CA LEU A 58 0.00 -1.95 0.97
C LEU A 58 -0.54 -2.87 -0.13
N ALA A 59 0.27 -3.81 -0.63
CA ALA A 59 -0.13 -4.77 -1.65
C ALA A 59 -1.23 -5.71 -1.17
N GLU A 60 -1.09 -6.27 0.04
CA GLU A 60 -2.10 -7.13 0.67
C GLU A 60 -3.45 -6.41 0.83
N LEU A 61 -3.42 -5.15 1.27
CA LEU A 61 -4.64 -4.35 1.43
C LEU A 61 -5.32 -4.04 0.08
N LEU A 62 -4.53 -3.76 -0.96
CA LEU A 62 -5.05 -3.49 -2.31
C LEU A 62 -5.60 -4.75 -3.00
N GLU A 63 -5.03 -5.92 -2.71
CA GLU A 63 -5.49 -7.19 -3.26
C GLU A 63 -6.95 -7.51 -2.87
N ILE A 64 -7.39 -7.06 -1.69
CA ILE A 64 -8.80 -7.18 -1.25
C ILE A 64 -9.75 -6.45 -2.22
N PHE A 65 -9.29 -5.39 -2.90
CA PHE A 65 -10.05 -4.68 -3.93
C PHE A 65 -9.81 -5.21 -5.34
N GLY A 66 -9.08 -6.32 -5.47
CA GLY A 66 -8.66 -6.87 -6.76
C GLY A 66 -7.60 -6.03 -7.47
N ILE A 67 -6.90 -5.15 -6.74
CA ILE A 67 -5.84 -4.30 -7.29
C ILE A 67 -4.50 -4.97 -6.99
N VAL A 68 -3.82 -5.42 -8.02
CA VAL A 68 -2.49 -6.02 -7.93
C VAL A 68 -1.46 -5.14 -8.62
N PHE A 69 -0.28 -5.01 -8.02
CA PHE A 69 0.83 -4.35 -8.71
C PHE A 69 1.31 -5.25 -9.84
N GLN A 70 1.32 -4.74 -11.06
CA GLN A 70 2.09 -5.36 -12.13
C GLN A 70 3.54 -4.94 -11.95
N GLU A 71 4.46 -5.91 -11.93
CA GLU A 71 5.85 -5.60 -12.20
C GLU A 71 5.90 -5.06 -13.62
N GLU A 72 6.40 -3.83 -13.80
CA GLU A 72 6.82 -3.41 -15.12
C GLU A 72 7.97 -4.34 -15.52
N VAL A 73 7.67 -5.32 -16.37
CA VAL A 73 8.69 -5.93 -17.19
C VAL A 73 9.22 -4.76 -18.00
N LEU A 74 10.43 -4.27 -17.69
CA LEU A 74 11.14 -3.40 -18.60
C LEU A 74 11.23 -4.19 -19.89
N ASP A 75 10.39 -3.87 -20.88
CA ASP A 75 10.55 -4.37 -22.23
C ASP A 75 11.95 -3.94 -22.63
N ALA A 76 12.90 -4.88 -22.53
CA ALA A 76 14.27 -4.72 -22.98
C ALA A 76 14.34 -4.74 -24.53
N ASP A 77 13.21 -4.54 -25.20
CA ASP A 77 13.09 -4.24 -26.62
C ASP A 77 13.49 -2.77 -26.86
N ILE A 78 14.75 -2.46 -26.59
CA ILE A 78 15.44 -1.49 -27.42
C ILE A 78 15.74 -2.23 -28.72
N GLU A 79 14.98 -1.88 -29.76
CA GLU A 79 15.21 -2.21 -31.17
C GLU A 79 16.70 -2.35 -31.52
N SER A 80 16.99 -3.41 -32.29
CA SER A 80 18.28 -3.74 -32.91
C SER A 80 19.01 -2.58 -33.56
#